data_AF-A0A534VY90-F1
#
_entry.id   AF-A0A534VY90-F1
#
_cell.length_a   1.000
_cell.length_b   1.000
_cell.length_c   1.000
_cell.angle_alpha   90.00
_cell.angle_beta   90.00
_cell.angle_gamma   90.00
#
_symmetry.space_group_name_H-M   'P 1'
#
loop_
_entity.id
_entity.type
_entity.pdbx_description
1 polymer ?
#
loop_
_entity_poly.entity_id
_entity_poly.type
_entity_poly.pdbx_seq_one_letter_code
_entity_poly.pdbx_strand_id
1 'polypeptide(L)'
;MTTTTLAACCGFSPKPSELSFTTSIGAGNCGTVQNSAGTVTKQLACGGLYTGGGSNSVPLPYAVPDMGNSLTGVSSCSGSSLTLANLTSAQTGSNRNCTSVGCLFGPPLPIPNPSSTPTSVCVINSVTTDASGAADCSSGASSLSLPLNSEIFLDGDLFPNAPGIQVCPVCNKTCSAGTNLNGPCNTDADCPGAAAGSCAGSNKCHGGPNDGMACTPADSALSQSFPTTHDCPPPAVNDIGGLPIAFALTSGTTSKTAQAISGQLNVFCGFCRDVNAAGTGCFEGDSAPGCPANSGCIGAGNPFNCCTGVGAGSCDQTAPKPCFIGSGLPTACTDGNGSWPDCQQRNPGAFGPAGGGARTITETGAPAGTLSDGAGHASTLVSIFCIQPTFNATVDAAGDLPGPGAVSLPGTAQLLP
;
A
#
# COMPACT_ATOMS: atom_id res chain seq x y z
N MET A 1 -14.31 -54.04 5.93
CA MET A 1 -13.58 -53.04 5.13
C MET A 1 -13.73 -51.70 5.84
N THR A 2 -12.74 -51.29 6.62
CA THR A 2 -12.57 -49.90 7.04
C THR A 2 -11.96 -49.17 5.84
N THR A 3 -12.76 -48.38 5.14
CA THR A 3 -12.26 -47.46 4.12
C THR A 3 -11.50 -46.34 4.82
N THR A 4 -10.21 -46.52 5.00
CA THR A 4 -9.29 -45.44 5.36
C THR A 4 -9.29 -44.47 4.19
N THR A 5 -10.08 -43.40 4.26
CA THR A 5 -9.96 -42.27 3.35
C THR A 5 -8.57 -41.69 3.57
N LEU A 6 -7.63 -42.06 2.69
CA LEU A 6 -6.27 -41.56 2.73
C LEU A 6 -6.34 -40.03 2.64
N ALA A 7 -5.80 -39.32 3.64
CA ALA A 7 -5.80 -37.86 3.66
C ALA A 7 -5.13 -37.36 2.37
N ALA A 8 -5.93 -36.73 1.50
CA ALA A 8 -5.53 -36.46 0.12
C ALA A 8 -4.68 -35.18 0.00
N CYS A 9 -4.77 -34.29 1.00
CA CYS A 9 -4.16 -32.98 0.99
C CYS A 9 -3.96 -32.51 2.43
N CYS A 10 -2.73 -32.18 2.83
CA CYS A 10 -2.46 -31.52 4.12
C CYS A 10 -2.99 -32.24 5.36
N GLY A 11 -3.20 -33.56 5.29
CA GLY A 11 -3.80 -34.31 6.40
C GLY A 11 -5.33 -34.17 6.54
N PHE A 12 -5.99 -33.38 5.69
CA PHE A 12 -7.43 -33.12 5.78
C PHE A 12 -8.28 -34.12 4.97
N SER A 13 -9.49 -34.38 5.48
CA SER A 13 -10.59 -35.04 4.78
C SER A 13 -11.93 -34.46 5.27
N PRO A 14 -12.70 -33.72 4.43
CA PRO A 14 -12.43 -33.39 3.03
C PRO A 14 -11.19 -32.49 2.86
N LYS A 15 -10.66 -32.40 1.64
CA LYS A 15 -9.55 -31.49 1.31
C LYS A 15 -9.93 -30.04 1.65
N PRO A 16 -8.99 -29.18 2.08
CA PRO A 16 -9.28 -27.77 2.28
C PRO A 16 -9.68 -27.13 0.94
N SER A 17 -10.64 -26.20 1.00
CA SER A 17 -11.10 -25.44 -0.16
C SER A 17 -10.58 -24.01 -0.18
N GLU A 18 -10.16 -23.46 0.97
CA GLU A 18 -9.69 -22.08 1.09
C GLU A 18 -8.47 -21.95 2.01
N LEU A 19 -7.65 -20.95 1.75
CA LEU A 19 -6.67 -20.40 2.68
C LEU A 19 -7.11 -18.98 3.05
N SER A 20 -7.37 -18.78 4.34
CA SER A 20 -7.71 -17.50 4.94
C SER A 20 -6.46 -16.86 5.54
N PHE A 21 -6.33 -15.54 5.33
CA PHE A 21 -5.35 -14.72 6.03
C PHE A 21 -6.04 -13.48 6.60
N THR A 22 -5.99 -13.31 7.92
CA THR A 22 -6.52 -12.14 8.61
C THR A 22 -5.38 -11.33 9.23
N THR A 23 -5.25 -10.05 8.85
CA THR A 23 -4.23 -9.17 9.42
C THR A 23 -4.44 -8.98 10.92
N SER A 24 -3.34 -8.80 11.64
CA SER A 24 -3.32 -8.53 13.08
C SER A 24 -2.34 -7.40 13.39
N ILE A 25 -2.42 -6.89 14.61
CA ILE A 25 -1.50 -5.86 15.08
C ILE A 25 -0.08 -6.42 15.14
N GLY A 26 0.83 -5.76 14.44
CA GLY A 26 2.23 -6.11 14.43
C GLY A 26 2.99 -5.64 15.66
N ALA A 27 4.01 -6.41 16.06
CA ALA A 27 4.94 -6.05 17.12
C ALA A 27 6.36 -6.48 16.76
N GLY A 28 7.35 -5.69 17.17
CA GLY A 28 8.75 -5.97 16.92
C GLY A 28 9.22 -5.54 15.53
N ASN A 29 10.22 -6.26 15.00
CA ASN A 29 10.95 -5.89 13.79
C ASN A 29 10.80 -6.96 12.72
N CYS A 30 10.27 -6.57 11.56
CA CYS A 30 10.08 -7.43 10.40
C CYS A 30 11.10 -7.16 9.29
N GLY A 31 11.89 -6.09 9.39
CA GLY A 31 12.87 -5.81 8.35
C GLY A 31 13.96 -4.84 8.76
N THR A 32 14.86 -4.54 7.83
CA THR A 32 15.94 -3.59 8.03
C THR A 32 16.20 -2.81 6.75
N VAL A 33 16.66 -1.57 6.91
CA VAL A 33 17.33 -0.80 5.86
C VAL A 33 18.79 -0.71 6.22
N GLN A 34 19.67 -1.02 5.28
CA GLN A 34 21.12 -0.98 5.44
C GLN A 34 21.77 -0.02 4.46
N ASN A 35 22.88 0.60 4.86
CA ASN A 35 23.73 1.38 3.97
C ASN A 35 24.70 0.47 3.18
N SER A 36 25.54 1.07 2.34
CA SER A 36 26.53 0.34 1.53
C SER A 36 27.62 -0.38 2.33
N ALA A 37 27.81 -0.02 3.61
CA ALA A 37 28.71 -0.70 4.53
C ALA A 37 28.04 -1.87 5.29
N GLY A 38 26.77 -2.17 5.00
CA GLY A 38 25.97 -3.19 5.70
C GLY A 38 25.50 -2.76 7.10
N THR A 39 25.68 -1.50 7.47
CA THR A 39 25.17 -0.98 8.74
C THR A 39 23.68 -0.74 8.63
N VAL A 40 22.91 -1.26 9.60
CA VAL A 40 21.47 -1.00 9.71
C VAL A 40 21.24 0.48 10.07
N THR A 41 20.52 1.18 9.21
CA THR A 41 20.14 2.59 9.39
C THR A 41 18.69 2.76 9.82
N LYS A 42 17.83 1.75 9.60
CA LYS A 42 16.43 1.76 10.03
C LYS A 42 15.94 0.33 10.28
N GLN A 43 15.19 0.15 11.37
CA GLN A 43 14.42 -1.06 11.66
C GLN A 43 13.02 -0.89 11.06
N LEU A 44 12.51 -1.92 10.38
CA LEU A 44 11.17 -1.91 9.79
C LEU A 44 10.22 -2.65 10.74
N ALA A 45 9.29 -1.92 11.34
CA ALA A 45 8.35 -2.46 12.30
C ALA A 45 7.40 -3.45 11.64
N CYS A 46 7.08 -4.52 12.36
CA CYS A 46 6.02 -5.43 11.95
C CYS A 46 4.66 -4.67 11.95
N GLY A 47 3.88 -4.80 10.88
CA GLY A 47 2.62 -4.06 10.70
C GLY A 47 2.81 -2.62 10.19
N GLY A 48 4.02 -2.27 9.77
CA GLY A 48 4.34 -0.97 9.19
C GLY A 48 4.34 -0.98 7.66
N LEU A 49 3.83 0.08 7.06
CA LEU A 49 4.03 0.44 5.65
C LEU A 49 5.03 1.60 5.55
N TYR A 50 6.04 1.41 4.70
CA TYR A 50 7.08 2.39 4.42
C TYR A 50 7.06 2.74 2.94
N THR A 51 7.12 4.04 2.62
CA THR A 51 7.09 4.51 1.23
C THR A 51 8.12 5.62 1.01
N GLY A 52 8.49 5.84 -0.25
CA GLY A 52 9.25 7.01 -0.66
C GLY A 52 10.76 6.82 -0.65
N GLY A 53 11.43 7.76 -1.31
CA GLY A 53 12.89 7.88 -1.31
C GLY A 53 13.48 8.36 0.01
N GLY A 54 14.71 8.87 -0.04
CA GLY A 54 15.46 9.28 1.16
C GLY A 54 14.98 10.55 1.86
N SER A 55 14.01 11.27 1.30
CA SER A 55 13.54 12.58 1.74
C SER A 55 12.06 12.63 2.13
N ASN A 56 11.41 11.46 2.25
CA ASN A 56 10.01 11.37 2.71
C ASN A 56 9.75 12.22 3.96
N SER A 57 8.72 13.06 3.90
CA SER A 57 8.38 14.02 4.96
C SER A 57 7.19 13.58 5.81
N VAL A 58 6.35 12.68 5.30
CA VAL A 58 5.26 12.09 6.08
C VAL A 58 5.86 11.13 7.14
N PRO A 59 5.41 11.13 8.39
CA PRO A 59 5.97 10.23 9.39
C PRO A 59 5.78 8.75 9.02
N LEU A 60 6.87 7.98 9.06
CA LEU A 60 6.88 6.54 8.81
C LEU A 60 7.16 5.74 10.09
N PRO A 61 6.62 4.52 10.24
CA PRO A 61 5.72 3.83 9.29
C PRO A 61 4.28 4.33 9.34
N TYR A 62 3.53 4.11 8.26
CA TYR A 62 2.07 4.14 8.30
C TYR A 62 1.56 2.86 8.96
N ALA A 63 0.56 2.98 9.84
CA ALA A 63 -0.04 1.83 10.50
C ALA A 63 -0.92 1.07 9.52
N VAL A 64 -0.60 -0.19 9.27
CA VAL A 64 -1.45 -1.06 8.45
C VAL A 64 -2.70 -1.45 9.25
N PRO A 65 -3.92 -1.33 8.68
CA PRO A 65 -5.15 -1.78 9.32
C PRO A 65 -5.12 -3.28 9.67
N ASP A 66 -5.58 -3.63 10.87
CA ASP A 66 -5.78 -5.01 11.30
C ASP A 66 -7.17 -5.54 10.90
N MET A 67 -7.44 -6.83 11.15
CA MET A 67 -8.71 -7.50 10.85
C MET A 67 -9.12 -7.57 9.37
N GLY A 68 -8.27 -7.08 8.45
CA GLY A 68 -8.43 -7.29 7.02
C GLY A 68 -8.32 -8.78 6.70
N ASN A 69 -9.39 -9.36 6.15
CA ASN A 69 -9.45 -10.77 5.78
C ASN A 69 -9.27 -10.93 4.27
N SER A 70 -8.44 -11.88 3.84
CA SER A 70 -8.27 -12.28 2.45
C SER A 70 -8.44 -13.78 2.31
N LEU A 71 -9.45 -14.20 1.54
CA LEU A 71 -9.73 -15.60 1.21
C LEU A 71 -9.20 -15.92 -0.18
N THR A 72 -8.37 -16.96 -0.27
CA THR A 72 -7.90 -17.52 -1.53
C THR A 72 -8.37 -18.97 -1.66
N GLY A 73 -8.72 -19.39 -2.86
CA GLY A 73 -9.18 -20.75 -3.13
C GLY A 73 -8.00 -21.71 -3.27
N VAL A 74 -8.15 -22.93 -2.76
CA VAL A 74 -7.22 -24.04 -2.98
C VAL A 74 -7.63 -24.77 -4.26
N SER A 75 -7.11 -24.29 -5.39
CA SER A 75 -7.42 -24.83 -6.72
C SER A 75 -6.86 -26.24 -6.93
N SER A 76 -5.69 -26.52 -6.35
CA SER A 76 -5.05 -27.83 -6.42
C SER A 76 -4.26 -28.10 -5.15
N CYS A 77 -4.13 -29.38 -4.81
CA CYS A 77 -3.30 -29.82 -3.70
C CYS A 77 -2.65 -31.17 -3.99
N SER A 78 -1.36 -31.27 -3.69
CA SER A 78 -0.58 -32.49 -3.82
C SER A 78 0.37 -32.65 -2.63
N GLY A 79 0.07 -33.58 -1.73
CA GLY A 79 0.81 -33.74 -0.48
C GLY A 79 0.60 -32.53 0.44
N SER A 80 1.66 -31.76 0.69
CA SER A 80 1.62 -30.51 1.47
C SER A 80 1.51 -29.24 0.61
N SER A 81 1.71 -29.36 -0.70
CA SER A 81 1.74 -28.21 -1.60
C SER A 81 0.33 -27.84 -2.07
N LEU A 82 0.03 -26.56 -1.99
CA LEU A 82 -1.24 -25.93 -2.36
C LEU A 82 -1.01 -24.95 -3.50
N THR A 83 -1.88 -24.99 -4.50
CA THR A 83 -1.99 -23.94 -5.52
C THR A 83 -3.15 -23.02 -5.18
N LEU A 84 -2.85 -21.75 -4.96
CA LEU A 84 -3.82 -20.73 -4.59
C LEU A 84 -4.34 -20.02 -5.84
N ALA A 85 -5.65 -19.79 -5.87
CA ALA A 85 -6.35 -19.00 -6.87
C ALA A 85 -7.27 -17.98 -6.20
N ASN A 86 -7.78 -17.04 -6.97
CA ASN A 86 -8.75 -16.07 -6.50
C ASN A 86 -10.07 -16.70 -6.07
N LEU A 87 -10.75 -16.05 -5.13
CA LEU A 87 -12.18 -16.20 -4.89
C LEU A 87 -12.88 -14.90 -5.28
N THR A 88 -14.06 -15.02 -5.87
CA THR A 88 -14.93 -13.89 -6.23
C THR A 88 -15.77 -13.44 -5.04
N SER A 89 -16.29 -12.22 -5.09
CA SER A 89 -17.20 -11.70 -4.05
C SER A 89 -18.48 -12.52 -3.91
N ALA A 90 -18.93 -13.18 -4.98
CA ALA A 90 -20.06 -14.09 -4.93
C ALA A 90 -19.75 -15.38 -4.16
N GLN A 91 -18.51 -15.89 -4.26
CA GLN A 91 -18.08 -17.11 -3.55
C GLN A 91 -17.90 -16.85 -2.05
N THR A 92 -17.31 -15.71 -1.68
CA THR A 92 -17.07 -15.35 -0.27
C THR A 92 -18.25 -14.65 0.39
N GLY A 93 -19.25 -14.24 -0.40
CA GLY A 93 -20.40 -13.45 0.03
C GLY A 93 -20.13 -11.96 0.27
N SER A 94 -18.91 -11.47 0.01
CA SER A 94 -18.54 -10.07 0.21
C SER A 94 -17.38 -9.64 -0.70
N ASN A 95 -17.38 -8.38 -1.13
CA ASN A 95 -16.23 -7.80 -1.83
C ASN A 95 -15.07 -7.41 -0.89
N ARG A 96 -15.23 -7.56 0.43
CA ARG A 96 -14.23 -7.16 1.45
C ARG A 96 -13.26 -8.25 1.86
N ASN A 97 -13.53 -9.50 1.48
CA ASN A 97 -12.72 -10.66 1.86
C ASN A 97 -12.33 -11.55 0.67
N CYS A 98 -12.74 -11.19 -0.54
CA CYS A 98 -12.40 -11.91 -1.75
C CYS A 98 -11.07 -11.42 -2.34
N THR A 99 -10.57 -12.11 -3.37
CA THR A 99 -9.24 -11.88 -3.96
C THR A 99 -9.26 -11.86 -5.50
N SER A 100 -10.44 -11.66 -6.10
CA SER A 100 -10.59 -11.40 -7.53
C SER A 100 -10.48 -9.92 -7.86
N VAL A 101 -10.33 -9.57 -9.13
CA VAL A 101 -10.42 -8.18 -9.60
C VAL A 101 -11.67 -7.49 -9.05
N GLY A 102 -11.47 -6.28 -8.51
CA GLY A 102 -12.53 -5.46 -7.89
C GLY A 102 -12.83 -5.77 -6.42
N CYS A 103 -12.20 -6.78 -5.82
CA CYS A 103 -12.24 -7.00 -4.37
C CYS A 103 -11.45 -5.92 -3.63
N LEU A 104 -11.90 -5.53 -2.44
CA LEU A 104 -11.20 -4.61 -1.56
C LEU A 104 -10.15 -5.36 -0.74
N PHE A 105 -9.01 -4.72 -0.50
CA PHE A 105 -7.93 -5.27 0.32
C PHE A 105 -7.82 -4.52 1.65
N GLY A 106 -8.37 -5.14 2.70
CA GLY A 106 -8.40 -4.57 4.05
C GLY A 106 -9.28 -3.32 4.19
N PRO A 107 -9.39 -2.76 5.41
CA PRO A 107 -10.00 -1.46 5.67
C PRO A 107 -9.28 -0.29 4.97
N PRO A 108 -9.93 0.88 4.82
CA PRO A 108 -9.26 2.12 4.41
C PRO A 108 -8.00 2.41 5.23
N LEU A 109 -6.92 2.83 4.58
CA LEU A 109 -5.65 3.14 5.23
C LEU A 109 -5.52 4.67 5.44
N PRO A 110 -5.56 5.16 6.70
CA PRO A 110 -5.29 6.56 7.00
C PRO A 110 -3.79 6.83 7.05
N ILE A 111 -3.34 7.87 6.34
CA ILE A 111 -1.95 8.36 6.33
C ILE A 111 -1.93 9.82 6.82
N PRO A 112 -1.90 10.04 8.15
CA PRO A 112 -1.86 11.39 8.71
C PRO A 112 -0.49 12.04 8.53
N ASN A 113 -0.47 13.29 8.08
CA ASN A 113 0.74 14.11 8.03
C ASN A 113 0.70 15.27 9.03
N PRO A 114 1.19 15.10 10.27
CA PRO A 114 1.23 16.16 11.28
C PRO A 114 2.17 17.32 10.92
N SER A 115 3.10 17.13 9.96
CA SER A 115 3.96 18.22 9.49
C SER A 115 3.25 19.13 8.48
N SER A 116 2.21 18.63 7.83
CA SER A 116 1.36 19.40 6.92
C SER A 116 0.01 18.69 6.76
N THR A 117 -0.93 19.00 7.66
CA THR A 117 -2.25 18.36 7.72
C THR A 117 -2.98 18.30 6.37
N PRO A 118 -2.98 19.33 5.50
CA PRO A 118 -3.63 19.28 4.18
C PRO A 118 -3.06 18.25 3.21
N THR A 119 -1.91 17.65 3.52
CA THR A 119 -1.27 16.62 2.68
C THR A 119 -1.51 15.20 3.17
N SER A 120 -2.35 15.04 4.20
CA SER A 120 -2.76 13.73 4.70
C SER A 120 -3.69 13.05 3.70
N VAL A 121 -3.49 11.75 3.49
CA VAL A 121 -4.27 10.97 2.51
C VAL A 121 -4.99 9.76 3.11
N CYS A 122 -6.20 9.49 2.63
CA CYS A 122 -6.88 8.22 2.84
C CYS A 122 -6.65 7.33 1.63
N VAL A 123 -6.33 6.05 1.84
CA VAL A 123 -6.04 5.11 0.75
C VAL A 123 -7.03 3.96 0.75
N ILE A 124 -7.65 3.70 -0.41
CA ILE A 124 -8.52 2.55 -0.64
C ILE A 124 -7.82 1.58 -1.58
N ASN A 125 -7.57 0.37 -1.11
CA ASN A 125 -6.93 -0.67 -1.91
C ASN A 125 -7.96 -1.59 -2.54
N SER A 126 -7.87 -1.81 -3.85
CA SER A 126 -8.65 -2.80 -4.58
C SER A 126 -7.77 -3.68 -5.46
N VAL A 127 -8.19 -4.92 -5.68
CA VAL A 127 -7.45 -5.91 -6.48
C VAL A 127 -7.61 -5.59 -7.97
N THR A 128 -6.49 -5.50 -8.70
CA THR A 128 -6.46 -5.22 -10.14
C THR A 128 -6.16 -6.42 -11.01
N THR A 129 -5.71 -7.53 -10.40
CA THR A 129 -5.52 -8.81 -11.09
C THR A 129 -5.86 -9.94 -10.14
N ASP A 130 -6.55 -10.95 -10.65
CA ASP A 130 -6.95 -12.13 -9.87
C ASP A 130 -5.74 -12.74 -9.16
N ALA A 131 -5.93 -12.98 -7.86
CA ALA A 131 -4.88 -13.54 -7.03
C ALA A 131 -4.41 -14.91 -7.52
N SER A 132 -3.10 -15.12 -7.43
CA SER A 132 -2.50 -16.43 -7.72
C SER A 132 -1.30 -16.64 -6.83
N GLY A 133 -1.06 -17.89 -6.46
CA GLY A 133 0.04 -18.19 -5.54
C GLY A 133 0.19 -19.65 -5.20
N ALA A 134 1.00 -19.88 -4.18
CA ALA A 134 1.26 -21.19 -3.63
C ALA A 134 1.40 -21.11 -2.11
N ALA A 135 1.09 -22.23 -1.45
CA ALA A 135 1.38 -22.41 -0.03
C ALA A 135 1.85 -23.85 0.23
N ASP A 136 2.49 -24.05 1.37
CA ASP A 136 2.82 -25.35 1.92
C ASP A 136 2.23 -25.46 3.32
N CYS A 137 1.31 -26.39 3.52
CA CYS A 137 0.60 -26.53 4.78
C CYS A 137 1.38 -27.27 5.88
N SER A 138 2.54 -27.85 5.57
CA SER A 138 3.39 -28.50 6.58
C SER A 138 4.30 -27.50 7.27
N SER A 139 4.77 -26.51 6.53
CA SER A 139 5.62 -25.41 6.99
C SER A 139 4.87 -24.10 7.23
N GLY A 140 3.69 -23.95 6.62
CA GLY A 140 2.93 -22.71 6.62
C GLY A 140 3.52 -21.64 5.73
N ALA A 141 4.46 -22.00 4.85
CA ALA A 141 5.08 -21.07 3.93
C ALA A 141 4.09 -20.70 2.82
N SER A 142 4.06 -19.42 2.41
CA SER A 142 3.17 -18.96 1.35
C SER A 142 3.79 -17.86 0.51
N SER A 143 3.34 -17.77 -0.74
CA SER A 143 3.63 -16.70 -1.68
C SER A 143 2.38 -16.39 -2.49
N LEU A 144 1.98 -15.13 -2.54
CA LEU A 144 0.75 -14.67 -3.18
C LEU A 144 1.02 -13.42 -4.03
N SER A 145 0.70 -13.48 -5.32
CA SER A 145 0.60 -12.31 -6.18
C SER A 145 -0.83 -11.77 -6.08
N LEU A 146 -0.96 -10.51 -5.68
CA LEU A 146 -2.25 -9.82 -5.50
C LEU A 146 -2.13 -8.34 -5.91
N PRO A 147 -1.84 -8.01 -7.19
CA PRO A 147 -1.69 -6.62 -7.62
C PRO A 147 -2.87 -5.75 -7.19
N LEU A 148 -2.57 -4.55 -6.70
CA LEU A 148 -3.55 -3.61 -6.15
C LEU A 148 -3.59 -2.32 -6.97
N ASN A 149 -4.74 -1.65 -6.95
CA ASN A 149 -4.88 -0.23 -7.17
C ASN A 149 -5.09 0.42 -5.81
N SER A 150 -4.18 1.31 -5.43
CA SER A 150 -4.29 2.17 -4.25
C SER A 150 -4.88 3.50 -4.70
N GLU A 151 -6.19 3.66 -4.54
CA GLU A 151 -6.88 4.93 -4.78
C GLU A 151 -6.56 5.91 -3.65
N ILE A 152 -6.18 7.13 -3.99
CA ILE A 152 -5.70 8.12 -3.01
C ILE A 152 -6.68 9.29 -2.92
N PHE A 153 -7.09 9.59 -1.70
CA PHE A 153 -7.97 10.71 -1.38
C PHE A 153 -7.18 11.74 -0.56
N LEU A 154 -7.01 12.96 -1.06
CA LEU A 154 -6.30 14.05 -0.39
C LEU A 154 -7.25 14.79 0.57
N ASP A 155 -7.66 14.09 1.63
CA ASP A 155 -8.72 14.54 2.54
C ASP A 155 -8.25 15.55 3.60
N GLY A 156 -6.97 15.54 3.96
CA GLY A 156 -6.45 16.35 5.05
C GLY A 156 -6.97 15.89 6.41
N ASP A 157 -7.58 16.79 7.18
CA ASP A 157 -8.25 16.44 8.44
C ASP A 157 -9.74 16.72 8.34
N LEU A 158 -10.51 15.64 8.27
CA LEU A 158 -11.96 15.69 8.16
C LEU A 158 -12.62 16.14 9.47
N PHE A 159 -11.93 16.01 10.63
CA PHE A 159 -12.47 16.38 11.94
C PHE A 159 -11.44 17.12 12.82
N PRO A 160 -11.17 18.41 12.56
CA PRO A 160 -10.16 19.19 13.30
C PRO A 160 -10.39 19.36 14.81
N ASN A 161 -11.62 19.11 15.29
CA ASN A 161 -11.96 19.17 16.71
C ASN A 161 -11.78 17.82 17.43
N ALA A 162 -11.60 16.74 16.67
CA ALA A 162 -11.34 15.42 17.21
C ALA A 162 -9.85 15.28 17.55
N PRO A 163 -9.49 14.44 18.53
CA PRO A 163 -8.10 14.08 18.77
C PRO A 163 -7.47 13.42 17.54
N GLY A 164 -6.20 13.74 17.24
CA GLY A 164 -5.50 13.19 16.09
C GLY A 164 -5.81 13.91 14.77
N ILE A 165 -5.44 13.29 13.64
CA ILE A 165 -5.78 13.76 12.30
C ILE A 165 -6.69 12.70 11.69
N GLN A 166 -7.94 13.06 11.39
CA GLN A 166 -8.95 12.13 10.90
C GLN A 166 -8.97 12.17 9.38
N VAL A 167 -8.10 11.38 8.77
CA VAL A 167 -7.87 11.43 7.32
C VAL A 167 -8.88 10.61 6.54
N CYS A 168 -9.13 9.38 6.98
CA CYS A 168 -10.24 8.57 6.47
C CYS A 168 -11.49 8.84 7.30
N PRO A 169 -12.69 8.73 6.72
CA PRO A 169 -13.90 8.62 7.52
C PRO A 169 -13.83 7.41 8.45
N VAL A 170 -14.20 7.62 9.71
CA VAL A 170 -14.07 6.61 10.77
C VAL A 170 -15.44 6.10 11.21
N CYS A 171 -15.47 4.89 11.75
CA CYS A 171 -16.69 4.24 12.24
C CYS A 171 -16.68 4.15 13.77
N ASN A 172 -17.14 5.22 14.41
CA ASN A 172 -16.97 5.42 15.83
C ASN A 172 -18.26 5.76 16.53
N LYS A 173 -18.24 5.64 17.86
CA LYS A 173 -19.21 6.31 18.72
C LYS A 173 -19.06 7.82 18.61
N THR A 174 -19.99 8.54 19.20
CA THR A 174 -20.05 10.01 19.15
C THR A 174 -19.88 10.58 20.54
N CYS A 175 -19.09 11.65 20.66
CA CYS A 175 -19.00 12.41 21.91
C CYS A 175 -20.32 13.15 22.21
N SER A 176 -20.85 12.92 23.41
CA SER A 176 -22.11 13.54 23.87
C SER A 176 -21.97 14.98 24.38
N ALA A 177 -20.76 15.40 24.75
CA ALA A 177 -20.41 16.74 25.20
C ALA A 177 -18.91 16.99 25.04
N GLY A 178 -18.44 18.15 25.48
CA GLY A 178 -17.04 18.56 25.40
C GLY A 178 -16.73 19.40 24.16
N THR A 179 -15.45 19.65 23.91
CA THR A 179 -14.95 20.40 22.74
C THR A 179 -15.00 19.58 21.46
N ASN A 180 -15.03 18.25 21.58
CA ASN A 180 -15.26 17.31 20.47
C ASN A 180 -16.75 16.91 20.37
N LEU A 181 -17.69 17.79 20.76
CA LEU A 181 -19.13 17.49 20.70
C LEU A 181 -19.54 17.08 19.27
N ASN A 182 -20.26 15.97 19.15
CA ASN A 182 -20.68 15.33 17.90
C ASN A 182 -19.55 14.73 17.04
N GLY A 183 -18.29 14.79 17.48
CA GLY A 183 -17.17 14.18 16.76
C GLY A 183 -16.95 12.70 17.10
N PRO A 184 -16.05 12.03 16.36
CA PRO A 184 -15.68 10.64 16.59
C PRO A 184 -14.94 10.47 17.91
N CYS A 185 -15.14 9.32 18.54
CA CYS A 185 -14.43 8.92 19.75
C CYS A 185 -14.28 7.40 19.86
N ASN A 186 -13.19 6.96 20.50
CA ASN A 186 -12.98 5.58 20.91
C ASN A 186 -13.23 5.40 22.41
N THR A 187 -12.93 6.43 23.20
CA THR A 187 -13.04 6.43 24.66
C THR A 187 -13.54 7.78 25.18
N ASP A 188 -13.97 7.85 26.46
CA ASP A 188 -14.38 9.11 27.09
C ASP A 188 -13.26 10.17 27.09
N ALA A 189 -11.99 9.76 27.01
CA ALA A 189 -10.84 10.69 26.92
C ALA A 189 -10.84 11.50 25.62
N ASP A 190 -11.49 11.00 24.56
CA ASP A 190 -11.61 11.69 23.28
C ASP A 190 -12.72 12.77 23.28
N CYS A 191 -13.44 12.91 24.40
CA CYS A 191 -14.48 13.92 24.61
C CYS A 191 -14.04 14.98 25.66
N PRO A 192 -12.90 15.67 25.47
CA PRO A 192 -12.37 16.58 26.47
C PRO A 192 -13.27 17.81 26.66
N GLY A 193 -13.32 18.36 27.87
CA GLY A 193 -14.04 19.62 28.13
C GLY A 193 -14.52 19.76 29.58
N ALA A 194 -15.02 20.96 29.92
CA ALA A 194 -15.52 21.27 31.27
C ALA A 194 -16.82 20.52 31.64
N ALA A 195 -17.55 20.02 30.64
CA ALA A 195 -18.64 19.07 30.82
C ALA A 195 -18.11 17.65 30.65
N ALA A 196 -18.48 16.72 31.54
CA ALA A 196 -18.13 15.31 31.41
C ALA A 196 -18.83 14.72 30.17
N GLY A 197 -18.15 14.79 29.02
CA GLY A 197 -18.56 14.12 27.78
C GLY A 197 -18.33 12.62 27.90
N SER A 198 -19.23 11.83 27.34
CA SER A 198 -19.06 10.39 27.23
C SER A 198 -19.04 9.96 25.77
N CYS A 199 -18.18 8.99 25.48
CA CYS A 199 -18.10 8.31 24.22
C CYS A 199 -19.08 7.12 24.20
N ALA A 200 -20.31 7.42 23.83
CA ALA A 200 -21.43 6.49 23.96
C ALA A 200 -22.27 6.39 22.68
N GLY A 201 -23.24 5.48 22.69
CA GLY A 201 -24.12 5.21 21.55
C GLY A 201 -23.60 4.14 20.61
N SER A 202 -24.27 4.00 19.47
CA SER A 202 -23.93 3.08 18.39
C SER A 202 -22.90 3.72 17.45
N ASN A 203 -22.11 2.89 16.79
CA ASN A 203 -21.13 3.36 15.82
C ASN A 203 -21.81 4.01 14.63
N LYS A 204 -21.26 5.15 14.21
CA LYS A 204 -21.69 5.94 13.06
C LYS A 204 -20.47 6.31 12.23
N CYS A 205 -20.69 6.51 10.94
CA CYS A 205 -19.70 7.14 10.10
C CYS A 205 -19.51 8.58 10.54
N HIS A 206 -18.25 8.97 10.70
CA HIS A 206 -17.83 10.35 10.85
C HIS A 206 -17.01 10.68 9.60
N GLY A 207 -17.58 11.50 8.73
CA GLY A 207 -16.97 11.96 7.50
C GLY A 207 -17.49 11.25 6.26
N GLY A 208 -17.16 11.83 5.11
CA GLY A 208 -17.55 11.29 3.82
C GLY A 208 -19.06 11.34 3.54
N PRO A 209 -19.50 10.76 2.41
CA PRO A 209 -20.89 10.78 1.98
C PRO A 209 -21.89 10.11 2.94
N ASN A 210 -21.43 9.21 3.81
CA ASN A 210 -22.28 8.47 4.74
C ASN A 210 -22.26 9.03 6.18
N ASP A 211 -21.80 10.28 6.37
CA ASP A 211 -21.73 10.91 7.69
C ASP A 211 -23.04 10.76 8.50
N GLY A 212 -22.92 10.34 9.76
CA GLY A 212 -24.03 10.09 10.68
C GLY A 212 -24.78 8.77 10.50
N MET A 213 -24.53 8.02 9.41
CA MET A 213 -25.14 6.71 9.15
C MET A 213 -24.52 5.61 10.00
N ALA A 214 -25.28 4.54 10.28
CA ALA A 214 -24.77 3.40 11.03
C ALA A 214 -23.68 2.66 10.24
N CYS A 215 -22.68 2.13 10.95
CA CYS A 215 -21.54 1.43 10.35
C CYS A 215 -21.03 0.33 11.28
N THR A 216 -20.24 -0.59 10.71
CA THR A 216 -19.48 -1.60 11.45
C THR A 216 -17.99 -1.35 11.27
N PRO A 217 -17.21 -1.18 12.36
CA PRO A 217 -15.75 -1.09 12.30
C PRO A 217 -15.16 -2.28 11.55
N ALA A 218 -14.18 -2.03 10.67
CA ALA A 218 -13.50 -3.09 9.92
C ALA A 218 -12.10 -3.41 10.47
N ASP A 219 -11.60 -2.61 11.41
CA ASP A 219 -10.35 -2.74 12.15
C ASP A 219 -10.55 -2.38 13.64
N SER A 220 -9.50 -2.60 14.42
CA SER A 220 -9.42 -2.15 15.81
C SER A 220 -9.14 -0.65 15.91
N ALA A 221 -9.37 -0.06 17.09
CA ALA A 221 -8.96 1.31 17.39
C ALA A 221 -7.43 1.43 17.59
N LEU A 222 -6.66 1.27 16.49
CA LEU A 222 -5.19 1.25 16.49
C LEU A 222 -4.58 2.60 16.89
N SER A 223 -5.26 3.70 16.54
CA SER A 223 -4.95 5.08 16.93
C SER A 223 -6.21 5.94 16.82
N GLN A 224 -6.09 7.26 16.96
CA GLN A 224 -7.23 8.15 16.78
C GLN A 224 -7.82 8.11 15.35
N SER A 225 -7.00 7.83 14.33
CA SER A 225 -7.44 7.74 12.93
C SER A 225 -8.20 6.44 12.61
N PHE A 226 -8.48 5.62 13.62
CA PHE A 226 -9.14 4.32 13.53
C PHE A 226 -10.29 4.22 14.55
N PRO A 227 -11.26 3.30 14.36
CA PRO A 227 -11.38 2.37 13.25
C PRO A 227 -11.96 2.97 11.97
N THR A 228 -11.54 2.43 10.83
CA THR A 228 -12.07 2.74 9.50
C THR A 228 -12.96 1.61 8.99
N THR A 229 -13.74 1.87 7.94
CA THR A 229 -14.56 0.85 7.29
C THR A 229 -15.01 1.33 5.91
N HIS A 230 -15.25 0.38 5.01
CA HIS A 230 -15.86 0.68 3.71
C HIS A 230 -17.35 1.01 3.80
N ASP A 231 -17.97 0.95 4.99
CA ASP A 231 -19.30 1.55 5.21
C ASP A 231 -19.24 3.08 5.17
N CYS A 232 -18.05 3.67 5.40
CA CYS A 232 -17.81 5.10 5.48
C CYS A 232 -16.82 5.50 4.37
N PRO A 233 -17.28 5.67 3.12
CA PRO A 233 -16.40 5.97 1.99
C PRO A 233 -15.81 7.39 2.11
N PRO A 234 -14.57 7.63 1.67
CA PRO A 234 -14.00 8.97 1.61
C PRO A 234 -14.77 9.89 0.62
N PRO A 235 -14.67 11.22 0.77
CA PRO A 235 -15.24 12.18 -0.18
C PRO A 235 -14.65 12.02 -1.59
N ALA A 236 -15.49 11.63 -2.57
CA ALA A 236 -15.05 11.42 -3.95
C ALA A 236 -14.48 12.69 -4.63
N VAL A 237 -14.79 13.89 -4.12
CA VAL A 237 -14.24 15.15 -4.64
C VAL A 237 -12.74 15.33 -4.34
N ASN A 238 -12.22 14.57 -3.38
CA ASN A 238 -10.81 14.61 -2.97
C ASN A 238 -10.00 13.47 -3.59
N ASP A 239 -10.62 12.65 -4.45
CA ASP A 239 -9.96 11.60 -5.19
C ASP A 239 -8.95 12.21 -6.19
N ILE A 240 -7.68 11.80 -6.07
CA ILE A 240 -6.60 12.23 -6.96
C ILE A 240 -6.10 11.11 -7.86
N GLY A 241 -6.76 9.95 -7.87
CA GLY A 241 -6.47 8.82 -8.74
C GLY A 241 -5.78 7.64 -8.06
N GLY A 242 -5.73 6.55 -8.83
CA GLY A 242 -5.19 5.26 -8.42
C GLY A 242 -3.72 5.06 -8.75
N LEU A 243 -3.00 4.43 -7.81
CA LEU A 243 -1.64 3.94 -8.02
C LEU A 243 -1.61 2.41 -8.13
N PRO A 244 -1.10 1.86 -9.24
CA PRO A 244 -0.87 0.42 -9.35
C PRO A 244 0.30 0.00 -8.46
N ILE A 245 0.04 -0.96 -7.59
CA ILE A 245 1.04 -1.59 -6.73
C ILE A 245 1.17 -3.06 -7.12
N ALA A 246 2.36 -3.45 -7.59
CA ALA A 246 2.70 -4.83 -7.87
C ALA A 246 2.91 -5.61 -6.57
N PHE A 247 1.80 -5.88 -5.88
CA PHE A 247 1.81 -6.45 -4.54
C PHE A 247 2.05 -7.95 -4.59
N ALA A 248 3.25 -8.37 -4.17
CA ALA A 248 3.67 -9.76 -4.09
C ALA A 248 4.04 -10.09 -2.64
N LEU A 249 3.17 -10.82 -1.96
CA LEU A 249 3.33 -11.22 -0.57
C LEU A 249 4.10 -12.53 -0.48
N THR A 250 4.98 -12.63 0.51
CA THR A 250 5.62 -13.90 0.88
C THR A 250 5.79 -14.01 2.39
N SER A 251 5.68 -15.21 2.93
CA SER A 251 6.07 -15.49 4.31
C SER A 251 7.58 -15.68 4.49
N GLY A 252 8.36 -15.61 3.40
CA GLY A 252 9.82 -15.70 3.43
C GLY A 252 10.50 -14.35 3.55
N THR A 253 11.81 -14.31 3.26
CA THR A 253 12.58 -13.05 3.18
C THR A 253 12.56 -12.50 1.77
N THR A 254 12.31 -11.20 1.64
CA THR A 254 12.48 -10.45 0.39
C THR A 254 13.46 -9.31 0.60
N SER A 255 14.24 -8.98 -0.42
CA SER A 255 15.24 -7.92 -0.37
C SER A 255 15.33 -7.18 -1.69
N LYS A 256 15.65 -5.89 -1.60
CA LYS A 256 15.84 -5.00 -2.74
C LYS A 256 17.11 -4.20 -2.53
N THR A 257 18.00 -4.22 -3.52
CA THR A 257 19.27 -3.49 -3.49
C THR A 257 19.25 -2.39 -4.53
N ALA A 258 19.58 -1.19 -4.11
CA ALA A 258 19.64 -0.03 -4.97
C ALA A 258 20.85 -0.05 -5.92
N GLN A 259 20.79 0.74 -6.98
CA GLN A 259 21.88 0.91 -7.94
C GLN A 259 22.23 2.39 -8.12
N ALA A 260 23.38 2.65 -8.76
CA ALA A 260 23.72 3.98 -9.26
C ALA A 260 23.34 4.01 -10.75
N ILE A 261 22.37 4.86 -11.11
CA ILE A 261 21.79 4.91 -12.45
C ILE A 261 21.62 6.38 -12.85
N SER A 262 21.99 6.73 -14.08
CA SER A 262 21.84 8.09 -14.64
C SER A 262 22.32 9.21 -13.68
N GLY A 263 23.48 8.99 -13.04
CA GLY A 263 24.09 9.93 -12.10
C GLY A 263 23.45 9.99 -10.70
N GLN A 264 22.28 9.37 -10.48
CA GLN A 264 21.66 9.26 -9.15
C GLN A 264 22.16 7.99 -8.45
N LEU A 265 22.63 8.15 -7.21
CA LEU A 265 23.00 7.03 -6.34
C LEU A 265 21.76 6.46 -5.66
N ASN A 266 21.84 5.20 -5.22
CA ASN A 266 20.83 4.56 -4.37
C ASN A 266 19.41 4.62 -4.95
N VAL A 267 19.27 4.31 -6.24
CA VAL A 267 17.99 4.14 -6.93
C VAL A 267 17.46 2.73 -6.68
N PHE A 268 16.32 2.61 -6.00
CA PHE A 268 15.55 1.38 -5.84
C PHE A 268 14.46 1.24 -6.91
N CYS A 269 13.84 2.35 -7.31
CA CYS A 269 12.68 2.40 -8.19
C CYS A 269 12.81 3.53 -9.21
N GLY A 270 13.56 3.28 -10.27
CA GLY A 270 13.80 4.22 -11.35
C GLY A 270 12.65 4.30 -12.35
N PHE A 271 12.24 5.54 -12.62
CA PHE A 271 11.33 5.94 -13.68
C PHE A 271 12.02 6.97 -14.59
N CYS A 272 11.61 7.01 -15.85
CA CYS A 272 12.18 7.92 -16.82
C CYS A 272 11.88 9.37 -16.45
N ARG A 273 12.94 10.19 -16.46
CA ARG A 273 12.95 11.56 -15.98
C ARG A 273 13.74 12.45 -16.92
N ASP A 274 13.30 13.68 -17.06
CA ASP A 274 14.00 14.72 -17.81
C ASP A 274 14.89 15.54 -16.87
N VAL A 275 16.14 15.12 -16.69
CA VAL A 275 17.14 15.89 -15.93
C VAL A 275 18.21 16.47 -16.85
N ASN A 276 18.68 15.67 -17.81
CA ASN A 276 19.78 16.02 -18.70
C ASN A 276 19.35 16.43 -20.11
N ALA A 277 18.06 16.34 -20.47
CA ALA A 277 17.57 16.83 -21.75
C ALA A 277 17.19 18.31 -21.66
N ALA A 278 15.91 18.63 -21.45
CA ALA A 278 15.47 20.01 -21.21
C ALA A 278 15.67 20.42 -19.74
N GLY A 279 15.86 19.44 -18.85
CA GLY A 279 16.15 19.69 -17.44
C GLY A 279 14.94 20.19 -16.65
N THR A 280 13.73 19.80 -17.07
CA THR A 280 12.48 20.15 -16.37
C THR A 280 12.38 19.50 -14.99
N GLY A 281 13.10 18.41 -14.76
CA GLY A 281 13.01 17.58 -13.56
C GLY A 281 11.77 16.69 -13.52
N CYS A 282 10.93 16.72 -14.57
CA CYS A 282 9.67 15.99 -14.65
C CYS A 282 9.90 14.51 -14.98
N PHE A 283 8.99 13.67 -14.47
CA PHE A 283 8.92 12.27 -14.89
C PHE A 283 8.12 12.15 -16.19
N GLU A 284 8.39 11.10 -16.96
CA GLU A 284 7.59 10.75 -18.13
C GLU A 284 6.12 10.57 -17.73
N GLY A 285 5.20 11.18 -18.46
CA GLY A 285 3.76 11.20 -18.15
C GLY A 285 3.29 12.35 -17.26
N ASP A 286 4.19 13.16 -16.72
CA ASP A 286 3.82 14.34 -15.93
C ASP A 286 3.24 15.44 -16.83
N SER A 287 2.00 15.83 -16.55
CA SER A 287 1.25 16.86 -17.29
C SER A 287 1.23 18.22 -16.59
N ALA A 288 1.98 18.38 -15.50
CA ALA A 288 2.08 19.65 -14.79
C ALA A 288 2.66 20.77 -15.68
N PRO A 289 2.29 22.04 -15.44
CA PRO A 289 2.85 23.17 -16.17
C PRO A 289 4.39 23.17 -16.11
N GLY A 290 5.04 23.23 -17.28
CA GLY A 290 6.49 23.23 -17.41
C GLY A 290 7.10 21.85 -17.69
N CYS A 291 6.33 20.77 -17.57
CA CYS A 291 6.74 19.45 -18.03
C CYS A 291 6.58 19.28 -19.55
N PRO A 292 7.31 18.35 -20.18
CA PRO A 292 7.17 18.09 -21.60
C PRO A 292 5.74 17.68 -21.98
N ALA A 293 5.06 18.52 -22.75
CA ALA A 293 3.70 18.29 -23.24
C ALA A 293 3.55 18.81 -24.68
N ASN A 294 2.68 18.19 -25.48
CA ASN A 294 2.52 18.55 -26.89
C ASN A 294 2.02 19.99 -27.05
N SER A 295 1.16 20.43 -26.13
CA SER A 295 0.65 21.81 -26.07
C SER A 295 1.76 22.86 -25.90
N GLY A 296 2.91 22.47 -25.34
CA GLY A 296 4.10 23.31 -25.20
C GLY A 296 5.04 23.29 -26.41
N CYS A 297 4.79 22.46 -27.42
CA CYS A 297 5.66 22.33 -28.58
C CYS A 297 5.52 23.53 -29.52
N ILE A 298 6.66 24.16 -29.85
CA ILE A 298 6.75 25.32 -30.76
C ILE A 298 7.44 24.98 -32.08
N GLY A 299 7.91 23.75 -32.24
CA GLY A 299 8.55 23.23 -33.44
C GLY A 299 9.08 21.82 -33.21
N ALA A 300 9.54 21.15 -34.26
CA ALA A 300 10.18 19.84 -34.11
C ALA A 300 11.42 19.95 -33.19
N GLY A 301 11.49 19.07 -32.19
CA GLY A 301 12.52 19.05 -31.16
C GLY A 301 12.55 20.27 -30.22
N ASN A 302 11.54 21.15 -30.23
CA ASN A 302 11.54 22.39 -29.45
C ASN A 302 10.22 22.64 -28.71
N PRO A 303 10.27 22.96 -27.40
CA PRO A 303 11.46 22.99 -26.54
C PRO A 303 11.92 21.60 -26.08
N PHE A 304 11.12 20.56 -26.37
CA PHE A 304 11.38 19.19 -25.95
C PHE A 304 11.68 18.29 -27.14
N ASN A 305 12.55 17.30 -26.95
CA ASN A 305 12.96 16.40 -28.04
C ASN A 305 11.79 15.56 -28.60
N CYS A 306 10.76 15.33 -27.80
CA CYS A 306 9.52 14.64 -28.18
C CYS A 306 8.60 15.45 -29.12
N CYS A 307 8.87 16.74 -29.33
CA CYS A 307 8.07 17.58 -30.21
C CYS A 307 8.31 17.23 -31.68
N THR A 308 7.25 17.10 -32.47
CA THR A 308 7.32 16.84 -33.93
C THR A 308 6.82 18.03 -34.76
N GLY A 309 6.18 19.02 -34.13
CA GLY A 309 5.69 20.24 -34.75
C GLY A 309 5.04 21.17 -33.72
N VAL A 310 4.46 22.28 -34.16
CA VAL A 310 3.72 23.18 -33.28
C VAL A 310 2.49 22.45 -32.72
N GLY A 311 2.37 22.37 -31.40
CA GLY A 311 1.25 21.69 -30.74
C GLY A 311 1.22 20.16 -30.91
N ALA A 312 2.29 19.54 -31.43
CA ALA A 312 2.31 18.13 -31.80
C ALA A 312 3.61 17.42 -31.42
N GLY A 313 3.52 16.15 -31.04
CA GLY A 313 4.65 15.36 -30.56
C GLY A 313 4.23 14.06 -29.90
N SER A 314 5.20 13.37 -29.32
CA SER A 314 5.01 12.26 -28.40
C SER A 314 5.28 12.70 -26.96
N CYS A 315 5.06 13.98 -26.63
CA CYS A 315 5.34 14.48 -25.28
C CYS A 315 4.25 14.08 -24.29
N ASP A 316 3.00 13.99 -24.75
CA ASP A 316 1.89 13.54 -23.91
C ASP A 316 1.97 12.00 -23.75
N GLN A 317 2.50 11.54 -22.63
CA GLN A 317 2.57 10.13 -22.26
C GLN A 317 1.46 9.80 -21.27
N THR A 318 0.84 8.63 -21.41
CA THR A 318 -0.33 8.24 -20.61
C THR A 318 0.03 7.56 -19.29
N ALA A 319 1.30 7.20 -19.09
CA ALA A 319 1.77 6.52 -17.90
C ALA A 319 3.28 6.76 -17.70
N PRO A 320 3.77 6.72 -16.45
CA PRO A 320 5.20 6.75 -16.17
C PRO A 320 5.88 5.48 -16.67
N LYS A 321 7.05 5.63 -17.29
CA LYS A 321 7.84 4.49 -17.77
C LYS A 321 8.83 4.02 -16.70
N PRO A 322 8.69 2.80 -16.17
CA PRO A 322 9.71 2.22 -15.32
C PRO A 322 10.94 1.87 -16.17
N CYS A 323 12.11 2.26 -15.68
CA CYS A 323 13.41 1.93 -16.27
C CYS A 323 14.23 1.03 -15.35
N PHE A 324 13.91 1.00 -14.05
CA PHE A 324 14.51 0.10 -13.09
C PHE A 324 13.57 -0.17 -11.91
N ILE A 325 13.22 -1.42 -11.65
CA ILE A 325 12.31 -1.79 -10.56
C ILE A 325 12.99 -2.59 -9.44
N GLY A 326 14.32 -2.49 -9.33
CA GLY A 326 15.12 -3.19 -8.31
C GLY A 326 15.36 -4.67 -8.57
N SER A 327 14.87 -5.19 -9.69
CA SER A 327 15.23 -6.50 -10.24
C SER A 327 15.74 -6.32 -11.67
N GLY A 328 16.82 -7.03 -12.01
CA GLY A 328 17.44 -6.97 -13.34
C GLY A 328 18.38 -5.79 -13.59
N LEU A 329 18.84 -5.67 -14.84
CA LEU A 329 19.64 -4.54 -15.29
C LEU A 329 18.74 -3.33 -15.57
N PRO A 330 19.17 -2.10 -15.27
CA PRO A 330 18.47 -0.90 -15.69
C PRO A 330 18.24 -0.93 -17.20
N THR A 331 17.00 -0.74 -17.61
CA THR A 331 16.67 -0.56 -19.01
C THR A 331 16.82 0.91 -19.33
N ALA A 332 17.40 1.22 -20.49
CA ALA A 332 17.50 2.61 -20.93
C ALA A 332 16.11 3.22 -21.09
N CYS A 333 15.99 4.51 -20.73
CA CYS A 333 14.82 5.28 -21.10
C CYS A 333 14.84 5.52 -22.60
N THR A 334 13.94 4.85 -23.30
CA THR A 334 13.84 4.88 -24.76
C THR A 334 12.41 5.23 -25.16
N ASP A 335 12.01 6.48 -24.94
CA ASP A 335 10.84 7.05 -25.61
C ASP A 335 11.05 7.18 -27.15
N GLY A 336 12.27 6.90 -27.63
CA GLY A 336 12.69 7.01 -29.03
C GLY A 336 13.17 8.40 -29.41
N ASN A 337 12.93 9.41 -28.57
CA ASN A 337 13.17 10.82 -28.86
C ASN A 337 14.15 11.49 -27.87
N GLY A 338 14.43 10.87 -26.72
CA GLY A 338 15.38 11.34 -25.73
C GLY A 338 14.87 12.50 -24.85
N SER A 339 13.55 12.63 -24.66
CA SER A 339 12.99 13.67 -23.78
C SER A 339 13.20 13.36 -22.30
N TRP A 340 13.17 12.08 -21.92
CA TRP A 340 13.38 11.64 -20.54
C TRP A 340 14.56 10.66 -20.46
N PRO A 341 15.81 11.13 -20.66
CA PRO A 341 16.95 10.24 -20.80
C PRO A 341 17.39 9.58 -19.48
N ASP A 342 16.91 10.05 -18.34
CA ASP A 342 17.44 9.67 -17.04
C ASP A 342 16.54 8.68 -16.31
N CYS A 343 17.15 7.60 -15.81
CA CYS A 343 16.45 6.63 -14.99
C CYS A 343 16.67 6.93 -13.50
N GLN A 344 15.68 7.57 -12.87
CA GLN A 344 15.82 8.07 -11.50
C GLN A 344 14.54 7.82 -10.68
N GLN A 345 14.67 7.83 -9.36
CA GLN A 345 13.56 8.04 -8.45
C GLN A 345 13.56 9.50 -7.97
N ARG A 346 12.58 9.96 -7.18
CA ARG A 346 12.51 11.39 -6.80
C ARG A 346 13.76 11.85 -6.05
N ASN A 347 14.08 11.20 -4.93
CA ASN A 347 15.31 11.43 -4.19
C ASN A 347 16.05 10.12 -3.91
N PRO A 348 17.39 10.13 -3.89
CA PRO A 348 18.20 8.93 -3.65
C PRO A 348 17.87 8.28 -2.30
N GLY A 349 17.99 6.96 -2.21
CA GLY A 349 17.79 6.22 -0.97
C GLY A 349 16.36 5.74 -0.76
N ALA A 350 15.97 5.52 0.50
CA ALA A 350 14.66 4.97 0.84
C ALA A 350 14.20 5.41 2.23
N PHE A 351 12.89 5.57 2.38
CA PHE A 351 12.19 5.76 3.65
C PHE A 351 12.80 6.87 4.49
N GLY A 352 12.77 8.10 3.98
CA GLY A 352 13.21 9.29 4.69
C GLY A 352 12.47 9.58 6.02
N PRO A 353 12.84 10.68 6.70
CA PRO A 353 13.97 11.56 6.39
C PRO A 353 15.34 10.89 6.62
N ALA A 354 16.41 11.48 6.06
CA ALA A 354 17.79 10.98 6.14
C ALA A 354 18.02 9.56 5.55
N GLY A 355 17.14 9.13 4.65
CA GLY A 355 17.20 7.83 3.99
C GLY A 355 18.18 7.77 2.81
N GLY A 356 18.87 8.87 2.48
CA GLY A 356 19.74 8.97 1.29
C GLY A 356 20.90 7.97 1.23
N GLY A 357 21.33 7.47 2.39
CA GLY A 357 22.36 6.43 2.50
C GLY A 357 21.84 4.99 2.39
N ALA A 358 20.52 4.79 2.30
CA ALA A 358 19.91 3.47 2.18
C ALA A 358 20.38 2.78 0.90
N ARG A 359 20.83 1.53 1.05
CA ARG A 359 21.34 0.71 -0.05
C ARG A 359 20.58 -0.59 -0.23
N THR A 360 20.18 -1.22 0.87
CA THR A 360 19.47 -2.50 0.85
C THR A 360 18.27 -2.40 1.77
N ILE A 361 17.09 -2.76 1.27
CA ILE A 361 15.87 -2.95 2.05
C ILE A 361 15.68 -4.46 2.16
N THR A 362 15.44 -4.96 3.37
CA THR A 362 15.14 -6.38 3.60
C THR A 362 13.92 -6.47 4.49
N GLU A 363 12.93 -7.23 4.06
CA GLU A 363 11.76 -7.61 4.84
C GLU A 363 11.78 -9.13 5.05
N THR A 364 11.43 -9.56 6.25
CA THR A 364 11.48 -10.96 6.69
C THR A 364 10.12 -11.34 7.23
N GLY A 365 9.41 -12.14 6.46
CA GLY A 365 8.17 -12.78 6.90
C GLY A 365 8.41 -13.94 7.86
N ALA A 366 7.32 -14.54 8.29
CA ALA A 366 7.30 -15.74 9.12
C ALA A 366 6.24 -16.72 8.59
N PRO A 367 6.63 -17.94 8.17
CA PRO A 367 5.69 -19.01 7.85
C PRO A 367 4.79 -19.34 9.04
N ALA A 368 3.58 -19.80 8.76
CA ALA A 368 2.59 -20.09 9.79
C ALA A 368 2.90 -21.31 10.67
N GLY A 369 3.89 -22.13 10.30
CA GLY A 369 4.02 -23.48 10.84
C GLY A 369 2.97 -24.43 10.23
N THR A 370 2.82 -25.63 10.80
CA THR A 370 1.87 -26.60 10.25
C THR A 370 0.43 -26.10 10.35
N LEU A 371 -0.26 -26.06 9.21
CA LEU A 371 -1.68 -25.71 9.09
C LEU A 371 -2.60 -26.94 9.07
N SER A 372 -2.05 -28.13 9.36
CA SER A 372 -2.74 -29.42 9.18
C SER A 372 -3.83 -29.69 10.23
N ASP A 373 -3.92 -28.88 11.28
CA ASP A 373 -4.93 -29.00 12.35
C ASP A 373 -6.20 -28.19 12.07
N GLY A 374 -6.21 -27.38 11.01
CA GLY A 374 -7.33 -26.51 10.63
C GLY A 374 -7.52 -25.31 11.56
N ALA A 375 -6.62 -25.09 12.51
CA ALA A 375 -6.63 -23.92 13.37
C ALA A 375 -5.94 -22.73 12.68
N GLY A 376 -6.22 -21.53 13.18
CA GLY A 376 -5.47 -20.34 12.77
C GLY A 376 -4.10 -20.31 13.45
N HIS A 377 -3.05 -20.09 12.66
CA HIS A 377 -1.67 -19.96 13.13
C HIS A 377 -1.09 -18.61 12.78
N ALA A 378 -0.28 -18.06 13.68
CA ALA A 378 0.38 -16.78 13.46
C ALA A 378 1.36 -16.87 12.28
N SER A 379 1.26 -15.92 11.35
CA SER A 379 2.15 -15.79 10.21
C SER A 379 2.44 -14.32 9.95
N THR A 380 3.51 -14.02 9.22
CA THR A 380 3.79 -12.68 8.74
C THR A 380 4.13 -12.73 7.27
N LEU A 381 3.36 -12.00 6.46
CA LEU A 381 3.61 -11.82 5.04
C LEU A 381 4.33 -10.50 4.82
N VAL A 382 5.27 -10.45 3.89
CA VAL A 382 6.03 -9.25 3.57
C VAL A 382 6.08 -8.99 2.08
N SER A 383 6.30 -7.74 1.70
CA SER A 383 6.47 -7.32 0.31
C SER A 383 7.35 -6.08 0.21
N ILE A 384 8.15 -5.99 -0.86
CA ILE A 384 8.87 -4.78 -1.26
C ILE A 384 8.51 -4.51 -2.73
N PHE A 385 8.06 -3.29 -3.02
CA PHE A 385 7.53 -2.91 -4.33
C PHE A 385 8.08 -1.54 -4.78
N CYS A 386 7.69 -1.11 -5.98
CA CYS A 386 7.94 0.25 -6.45
C CYS A 386 6.63 1.02 -6.50
N ILE A 387 6.70 2.29 -6.13
CA ILE A 387 5.60 3.23 -6.22
C ILE A 387 5.98 4.23 -7.30
N GLN A 388 5.12 4.35 -8.31
CA GLN A 388 5.27 5.31 -9.39
C GLN A 388 4.90 6.74 -8.95
N PRO A 389 5.22 7.78 -9.72
CA PRO A 389 4.73 9.13 -9.43
C PRO A 389 3.18 9.14 -9.44
N THR A 390 2.59 9.94 -8.55
CA THR A 390 1.15 10.23 -8.58
C THR A 390 0.81 11.36 -9.54
N PHE A 391 1.82 12.15 -9.94
CA PHE A 391 1.68 13.42 -10.66
C PHE A 391 0.88 14.48 -9.90
N ASN A 392 0.56 14.23 -8.63
CA ASN A 392 0.14 15.25 -7.69
C ASN A 392 1.39 15.78 -6.97
N ALA A 393 1.81 17.00 -7.32
CA ALA A 393 3.05 17.59 -6.79
C ALA A 393 3.10 17.61 -5.26
N THR A 394 1.96 17.80 -4.59
CA THR A 394 1.85 17.83 -3.14
C THR A 394 2.10 16.45 -2.52
N VAL A 395 1.41 15.42 -3.04
CA VAL A 395 1.57 14.03 -2.56
C VAL A 395 2.94 13.49 -2.88
N ASP A 396 3.43 13.70 -4.11
CA ASP A 396 4.73 13.22 -4.51
C ASP A 396 5.88 13.90 -3.75
N ALA A 397 5.76 15.19 -3.43
CA ALA A 397 6.74 15.88 -2.60
C ALA A 397 6.69 15.38 -1.15
N ALA A 398 5.48 15.22 -0.59
CA ALA A 398 5.32 14.79 0.80
C ALA A 398 5.81 13.35 1.00
N GLY A 399 5.38 12.45 0.12
CA GLY A 399 5.67 11.01 0.12
C GLY A 399 6.99 10.61 -0.57
N ASP A 400 7.73 11.59 -1.10
CA ASP A 400 8.96 11.39 -1.88
C ASP A 400 8.83 10.33 -3.00
N LEU A 401 7.81 10.50 -3.86
CA LEU A 401 7.42 9.56 -4.91
C LEU A 401 7.78 10.06 -6.32
N PRO A 402 8.31 9.22 -7.22
CA PRO A 402 8.42 7.78 -7.11
C PRO A 402 9.54 7.33 -6.18
N GLY A 403 9.39 6.13 -5.61
CA GLY A 403 10.31 5.56 -4.66
C GLY A 403 9.95 4.11 -4.30
N PRO A 404 10.77 3.45 -3.46
CA PRO A 404 10.45 2.12 -2.96
C PRO A 404 9.25 2.15 -2.00
N GLY A 405 8.58 1.01 -1.89
CA GLY A 405 7.63 0.69 -0.83
C GLY A 405 8.02 -0.62 -0.14
N ALA A 406 7.79 -0.74 1.16
CA ALA A 406 7.95 -1.98 1.93
C ALA A 406 6.81 -2.11 2.93
N VAL A 407 6.26 -3.31 3.07
CA VAL A 407 5.21 -3.60 4.05
C VAL A 407 5.41 -4.97 4.68
N SER A 408 5.01 -5.05 5.95
CA SER A 408 4.83 -6.31 6.66
C SER A 408 3.39 -6.42 7.17
N LEU A 409 2.81 -7.60 7.00
CA LEU A 409 1.45 -7.96 7.40
C LEU A 409 1.52 -9.13 8.37
N PRO A 410 1.67 -8.88 9.67
CA PRO A 410 1.40 -9.87 10.69
C PRO A 410 -0.07 -10.27 10.64
N GLY A 411 -0.37 -11.53 10.92
CA GLY A 411 -1.72 -12.04 10.83
C GLY A 411 -1.86 -13.49 11.24
N THR A 412 -3.03 -14.04 10.97
CA THR A 412 -3.38 -15.44 11.21
C THR A 412 -3.70 -16.11 9.88
N ALA A 413 -2.96 -17.17 9.55
CA ALA A 413 -3.22 -18.03 8.40
C ALA A 413 -4.00 -19.28 8.83
N GLN A 414 -5.03 -19.67 8.06
CA GLN A 414 -5.86 -20.83 8.38
C GLN A 414 -6.34 -21.53 7.11
N LEU A 415 -6.27 -22.87 7.07
CA LEU A 415 -6.94 -23.66 6.05
C LEU A 415 -8.40 -23.92 6.45
N LEU A 416 -9.31 -23.67 5.51
CA LEU A 416 -10.75 -23.87 5.69
C LEU A 416 -11.26 -25.01 4.81
N PRO A 417 -12.31 -25.74 5.24
CA PRO A 417 -12.91 -26.87 4.50
C PRO A 417 -13.40 -26.51 3.11
#